data_AF-A0A849PXV1-F1
#
_entry.id   AF-A0A849PXV1-F1
#
_cell.length_a   1.000
_cell.length_b   1.000
_cell.length_c   1.000
_cell.angle_alpha   90.00
_cell.angle_beta   90.00
_cell.angle_gamma   90.00
#
_symmetry.space_group_name_H-M   'P 1'
#
loop_
_entity.id
_entity.type
_entity.pdbx_description
1 polymer ?
#
loop_
_entity_poly.entity_id
_entity_poly.type
_entity_poly.pdbx_seq_one_letter_code
_entity_poly.pdbx_strand_id
1 'polypeptide(L)' 'MLEDALIPLSITLKVAFLSTSLVAVFGILISYALARRDFRGKWLADILVTLPLVLPPTVTGYLLVVLLGKNGAIG' A
#
# COMPACT_ATOMS: atom_id res chain seq x y z
N MET A 1 14.45 20.89 20.87
CA MET A 1 14.26 21.22 19.43
C MET A 1 14.75 20.12 18.50
N LEU A 2 16.04 19.71 18.52
CA LEU A 2 16.50 18.57 17.70
C LEU A 2 16.15 17.20 18.31
N GLU A 3 16.15 17.09 19.64
CA GLU A 3 15.78 15.86 20.34
C GLU A 3 14.32 15.45 20.09
N ASP A 4 13.42 16.43 19.95
CA ASP A 4 11.99 16.20 19.67
C ASP A 4 11.74 15.59 18.28
N ALA A 5 12.68 15.77 17.34
CA ALA A 5 12.60 15.24 15.98
C ALA A 5 13.11 13.79 15.87
N LEU A 6 13.90 13.31 16.83
CA LEU A 6 14.51 11.97 16.76
C LEU A 6 13.48 10.84 16.87
N ILE A 7 12.44 11.03 17.69
CA ILE A 7 11.36 10.05 17.89
C ILE A 7 10.55 9.84 16.59
N PRO A 8 9.92 10.88 16.00
CA PRO A 8 9.15 10.70 14.77
C PRO A 8 10.02 10.24 13.60
N LEU A 9 11.28 10.65 13.53
CA LEU A 9 12.23 10.17 12.52
C LEU A 9 12.46 8.66 12.64
N SER A 10 12.71 8.16 13.85
CA SER A 10 12.93 6.72 14.08
C SER A 10 11.69 5.89 13.71
N ILE A 11 10.49 6.36 14.07
CA ILE A 11 9.24 5.69 13.72
C ILE A 11 9.04 5.68 12.20
N THR A 12 9.23 6.82 11.55
CA THR A 12 9.08 6.93 10.09
C THR A 12 10.06 6.00 9.37
N LEU A 13 11.31 5.93 9.81
CA LEU A 13 12.31 5.01 9.24
C LEU A 13 11.90 3.54 9.40
N LYS A 14 11.42 3.14 10.58
CA LYS A 14 10.95 1.77 10.82
C LYS A 14 9.75 1.42 9.93
N VAL A 15 8.77 2.32 9.84
CA VAL A 15 7.58 2.13 9.01
C VAL A 15 7.93 2.10 7.53
N ALA A 16 8.77 3.02 7.06
CA ALA A 16 9.25 3.04 5.69
C ALA A 16 9.99 1.75 5.34
N PHE A 17 10.92 1.30 6.18
CA PHE A 17 11.68 0.08 5.95
C PHE A 17 10.77 -1.16 5.85
N LEU A 18 9.83 -1.31 6.79
CA LEU A 18 8.91 -2.45 6.80
C LEU A 18 7.94 -2.40 5.63
N SER A 19 7.32 -1.24 5.37
CA SER A 19 6.38 -1.08 4.26
C SER A 19 7.05 -1.29 2.91
N THR A 20 8.24 -0.72 2.66
CA THR A 20 8.99 -0.94 1.43
C THR A 20 9.37 -2.40 1.26
N SER A 21 9.83 -3.07 2.32
CA SER A 21 10.20 -4.50 2.24
C SER A 21 9.00 -5.37 1.88
N LEU A 22 7.84 -5.13 2.50
CA LEU A 22 6.60 -5.84 2.18
C LEU A 22 6.14 -5.56 0.75
N VAL A 23 6.08 -4.28 0.36
CA VAL A 23 5.69 -3.87 -1.00
C VAL A 23 6.63 -4.45 -2.04
N ALA A 24 7.94 -4.49 -1.78
CA ALA A 24 8.90 -5.09 -2.69
C ALA A 24 8.62 -6.58 -2.89
N VAL A 25 8.49 -7.35 -1.81
CA VAL A 25 8.25 -8.80 -1.90
C VAL A 25 6.91 -9.09 -2.60
N PHE A 26 5.80 -8.54 -2.11
CA PHE A 26 4.47 -8.84 -2.66
C PHE A 26 4.25 -8.19 -4.02
N GLY A 27 4.70 -6.94 -4.20
CA GLY A 27 4.57 -6.21 -5.46
C GLY A 27 5.34 -6.88 -6.59
N ILE A 28 6.56 -7.37 -6.35
CA ILE A 28 7.32 -8.12 -7.36
C ILE A 28 6.62 -9.43 -7.71
N LEU A 29 6.14 -10.18 -6.72
CA LEU A 29 5.43 -11.44 -6.96
C LEU A 29 4.14 -11.24 -7.79
N ILE A 30 3.33 -10.25 -7.42
CA ILE A 30 2.08 -9.91 -8.12
C ILE A 30 2.38 -9.41 -9.54
N SER A 31 3.31 -8.47 -9.68
CA SER A 31 3.70 -7.91 -10.98
C SER A 31 4.27 -8.98 -11.90
N TYR A 32 5.10 -9.88 -11.38
CA TYR A 32 5.63 -11.01 -12.14
C TYR A 32 4.53 -11.95 -12.63
N ALA A 33 3.57 -12.30 -11.76
CA ALA A 33 2.43 -13.13 -12.13
C ALA A 33 1.58 -12.45 -13.22
N LEU A 34 1.34 -11.14 -13.09
CA LEU A 34 0.55 -10.37 -14.03
C LEU A 34 1.24 -10.23 -15.40
N ALA A 35 2.56 -10.03 -15.41
CA ALA A 35 3.34 -9.89 -16.63
C ALA A 35 3.51 -11.23 -17.38
N ARG A 36 3.63 -12.35 -16.66
CA ARG A 36 4.02 -13.65 -17.25
C ARG A 36 2.87 -14.64 -17.45
N ARG A 37 1.74 -14.46 -16.77
CA ARG A 37 0.59 -15.38 -16.87
C ARG A 37 -0.62 -14.64 -17.43
N ASP A 38 -1.30 -15.28 -18.38
CA ASP A 38 -2.63 -14.88 -18.81
C ASP A 38 -3.66 -15.78 -18.12
N PHE A 39 -4.32 -15.22 -17.11
CA PHE A 39 -5.35 -15.88 -16.33
C PHE A 39 -6.69 -15.12 -16.46
N ARG A 40 -7.80 -15.84 -16.28
CA ARG A 40 -9.15 -15.25 -16.33
C ARG A 40 -9.29 -14.27 -15.16
N GLY A 41 -9.45 -12.98 -15.47
CA GLY A 41 -9.51 -11.90 -14.47
C GLY A 41 -8.23 -11.06 -14.34
N LYS A 42 -7.20 -11.29 -15.17
CA LYS A 42 -5.97 -10.48 -15.22
C LYS A 42 -6.24 -8.97 -15.32
N TRP A 43 -7.20 -8.57 -16.15
CA TRP A 43 -7.61 -7.17 -16.31
C TRP A 43 -8.07 -6.55 -14.98
N LEU A 44 -8.80 -7.31 -14.16
CA LEU A 44 -9.35 -6.83 -12.90
C LEU A 44 -8.23 -6.64 -11.87
N ALA A 45 -7.30 -7.61 -11.81
CA ALA A 45 -6.11 -7.52 -10.97
C ALA A 45 -5.22 -6.32 -11.37
N ASP A 46 -5.04 -6.08 -12.67
CA ASP A 46 -4.28 -4.95 -13.19
C ASP A 46 -4.87 -3.59 -12.79
N ILE A 47 -6.20 -3.45 -12.89
CA ILE A 47 -6.89 -2.28 -12.38
C ILE A 47 -6.68 -2.16 -10.87
N LEU A 48 -6.92 -3.22 -10.09
CA LEU A 48 -6.83 -3.12 -8.63
C LEU A 48 -5.45 -2.66 -8.15
N VAL A 49 -4.38 -3.08 -8.83
CA VAL A 49 -3.01 -2.66 -8.52
C VAL A 49 -2.75 -1.20 -8.94
N THR A 50 -3.32 -0.77 -10.07
CA THR A 50 -3.08 0.57 -10.64
C THR A 50 -4.04 1.64 -10.12
N LEU A 51 -5.21 1.23 -9.62
CA LEU A 51 -6.28 2.10 -9.13
C LEU A 51 -5.78 3.12 -8.08
N PRO A 52 -5.03 2.72 -7.04
CA PRO A 52 -4.57 3.67 -6.02
C PRO A 52 -3.61 4.72 -6.57
N LEU A 53 -2.95 4.44 -7.70
CA LEU A 53 -2.00 5.34 -8.35
C LEU A 53 -2.70 6.42 -9.20
N VAL A 54 -3.85 6.09 -9.80
CA VAL A 54 -4.66 7.05 -10.55
C VAL A 54 -5.60 7.86 -9.65
N LEU A 55 -5.89 7.36 -8.44
CA LEU A 55 -6.70 8.07 -7.45
C LEU A 55 -5.89 9.16 -6.73
N PRO A 56 -6.53 10.29 -6.35
CA PRO A 56 -5.91 11.28 -5.47
C PRO A 56 -5.54 10.66 -4.11
N PRO A 57 -4.44 11.10 -3.48
CA PRO A 57 -4.00 10.56 -2.19
C PRO A 57 -5.05 10.73 -1.08
N THR A 58 -5.90 11.76 -1.17
CA THR A 58 -7.01 12.00 -0.24
C THR A 58 -8.07 10.89 -0.32
N VAL A 59 -8.41 10.42 -1.53
CA VAL A 59 -9.39 9.36 -1.73
C VAL A 59 -8.82 8.03 -1.25
N THR A 60 -7.55 7.76 -1.57
CA THR A 60 -6.83 6.58 -1.07
C THR A 60 -6.78 6.56 0.46
N GLY A 61 -6.54 7.71 1.11
CA GLY A 61 -6.61 7.84 2.56
C GLY A 61 -8.01 7.57 3.13
N TYR A 62 -9.06 8.09 2.50
CA TYR A 62 -10.44 7.81 2.92
C TYR A 62 -10.79 6.32 2.79
N LEU A 63 -10.37 5.65 1.71
CA LEU A 63 -10.56 4.20 1.55
C LEU A 63 -9.89 3.42 2.70
N LEU A 64 -8.69 3.81 3.12
CA LEU A 64 -8.03 3.20 4.28
C LEU A 64 -8.83 3.40 5.56
N VAL A 65 -9.43 4.58 5.78
CA VAL A 65 -10.28 4.84 6.95
C VAL A 65 -11.57 4.01 6.90
N VAL A 66 -12.18 3.85 5.74
CA VAL A 66 -13.39 3.01 5.59
C VAL A 66 -13.06 1.53 5.83
N LEU A 67 -11.88 1.06 5.44
CA LEU A 67 -11.49 -0.33 5.59
C LEU A 67 -10.94 -0.66 6.98
N LEU A 68 -10.06 0.19 7.53
CA LEU A 68 -9.32 -0.02 8.78
C LEU A 68 -9.79 0.85 9.95
N GLY A 69 -10.75 1.76 9.74
CA GLY A 69 -11.30 2.59 10.81
C GLY A 69 -12.20 1.79 11.74
N LYS A 70 -12.59 2.42 12.86
CA LYS A 70 -13.36 1.82 13.98
C LYS A 70 -14.68 1.09 13.62
N ASN A 71 -15.25 1.39 12.47
CA ASN A 71 -16.50 0.79 11.97
C ASN A 71 -16.24 0.15 10.59
N GLY A 72 -14.99 -0.19 10.31
CA GLY A 72 -14.54 -0.66 9.01
C GLY A 72 -14.71 -2.16 8.87
N ALA A 73 -14.42 -2.67 7.68
CA ALA A 73 -14.50 -4.11 7.43
C ALA A 73 -13.40 -4.90 8.15
N ILE A 74 -12.26 -4.27 8.45
CA ILE A 74 -11.05 -4.91 8.99
C ILE A 74 -10.75 -4.46 10.44
N GLY A 75 -11.22 -3.28 10.85
CA GLY A 75 -10.95 -2.65 12.15
C GLY A 75 -12.23 -2.34 12.92
#